data_AF-A0A967N5W2-F1
#
_entry.id   AF-A0A967N5W2-F1
#
_cell.length_a   1.000
_cell.length_b   1.000
_cell.length_c   1.000
_cell.angle_alpha   90.00
_cell.angle_beta   90.00
_cell.angle_gamma   90.00
#
_symmetry.space_group_name_H-M   'P 1'
#
loop_
_entity.id
_entity.type
_entity.pdbx_description
1 polymer ?
#
loop_
_entity_poly.entity_id
_entity_poly.type
_entity_poly.pdbx_seq_one_letter_code
_entity_poly.pdbx_strand_id
1 'polypeptide(L)'
;VAAAIASAAGPSLSEESRAWVREHGPVPTGEAAVTTAGDLPHRGVIHAVGPRQGEGDEEEKLTGAVAASLDRAAENGWSSVALPAISAGIFGVPYAVCARAYVAGVERHLEESPESPVNDVRLCLFRPDDELLSAVENALEAGF
;
A
#
# COMPACT_ATOMS: atom_id res chain seq x y z
N VAL A 1 -8.17 -2.67 8.26
CA VAL A 1 -8.40 -2.22 6.86
C VAL A 1 -8.89 -3.36 5.97
N ALA A 2 -8.10 -4.43 5.74
CA ALA A 2 -8.48 -5.53 4.85
C ALA A 2 -9.89 -6.09 5.11
N ALA A 3 -10.25 -6.34 6.37
CA ALA A 3 -11.58 -6.80 6.74
C ALA A 3 -12.72 -5.83 6.36
N ALA A 4 -12.49 -4.51 6.49
CA ALA A 4 -13.48 -3.49 6.12
C ALA A 4 -13.67 -3.42 4.60
N ILE A 5 -12.56 -3.47 3.83
CA ILE A 5 -12.58 -3.52 2.37
C ILE A 5 -13.31 -4.78 1.90
N ALA A 6 -12.94 -5.96 2.41
CA ALA A 6 -13.57 -7.23 2.04
C ALA A 6 -15.06 -7.28 2.39
N SER A 7 -15.46 -6.72 3.54
CA SER A 7 -16.87 -6.62 3.90
C SER A 7 -17.67 -5.73 2.96
N ALA A 8 -17.09 -4.63 2.48
CA ALA A 8 -17.76 -3.68 1.59
C ALA A 8 -17.72 -4.10 0.12
N ALA A 9 -16.68 -4.81 -0.32
CA ALA A 9 -16.53 -5.34 -1.67
C ALA A 9 -17.34 -6.61 -1.95
N GLY A 10 -17.87 -7.24 -0.91
CA GLY A 10 -18.58 -8.51 -1.05
C GLY A 10 -17.65 -9.72 -1.22
N PRO A 11 -18.23 -10.94 -1.33
CA PRO A 11 -17.47 -12.19 -1.31
C PRO A 11 -16.56 -12.39 -2.53
N SER A 12 -16.90 -11.79 -3.68
CA SER A 12 -16.14 -11.89 -4.94
C SER A 12 -14.68 -11.47 -4.77
N LEU A 13 -14.41 -10.40 -4.02
CA LEU A 13 -13.05 -9.95 -3.73
C LEU A 13 -12.19 -11.04 -3.07
N SER A 14 -12.77 -11.72 -2.07
CA SER A 14 -12.07 -12.78 -1.35
C SER A 14 -11.89 -14.04 -2.19
N GLU A 15 -12.84 -14.33 -3.08
CA GLU A 15 -12.77 -15.45 -4.02
C GLU A 15 -11.67 -15.22 -5.07
N GLU A 16 -11.62 -14.02 -5.66
CA GLU A 16 -10.56 -13.62 -6.58
C GLU A 16 -9.19 -13.65 -5.92
N SER A 17 -9.05 -13.08 -4.71
CA SER A 17 -7.79 -13.11 -3.97
C SER A 17 -7.31 -14.54 -3.71
N ARG A 18 -8.21 -15.46 -3.30
CA ARG A 18 -7.87 -16.88 -3.12
C ARG A 18 -7.56 -17.60 -4.43
N ALA A 19 -8.25 -17.26 -5.52
CA ALA A 19 -7.93 -17.80 -6.85
C ALA A 19 -6.54 -17.36 -7.28
N TRP A 20 -6.23 -16.07 -7.15
CA TRP A 20 -4.92 -15.51 -7.46
C TRP A 20 -3.82 -16.22 -6.68
N VAL A 21 -3.97 -16.40 -5.37
CA VAL A 21 -2.99 -17.09 -4.53
C VAL A 21 -2.83 -18.58 -4.89
N ARG A 22 -3.90 -19.25 -5.32
CA ARG A 22 -3.81 -20.66 -5.78
C ARG A 22 -3.00 -20.79 -7.07
N GLU A 23 -3.04 -19.78 -7.93
CA GLU A 23 -2.35 -19.78 -9.22
C GLU A 23 -0.91 -19.29 -9.11
N HIS A 24 -0.66 -18.23 -8.33
CA HIS A 24 0.63 -17.52 -8.29
C HIS A 24 1.43 -17.78 -7.01
N GLY A 25 0.81 -18.39 -6.00
CA GLY A 25 1.36 -18.48 -4.65
C GLY A 25 1.07 -17.25 -3.79
N PRO A 26 1.52 -17.24 -2.51
CA PRO A 26 1.37 -16.09 -1.65
C PRO A 26 2.21 -14.90 -2.14
N VAL A 27 1.67 -13.69 -2.02
CA VAL A 27 2.41 -12.46 -2.31
C VAL A 27 3.56 -12.29 -1.29
N PRO A 28 4.82 -12.14 -1.72
CA PRO A 28 5.94 -11.89 -0.82
C PRO A 28 5.81 -10.55 -0.07
N THR A 29 6.46 -10.44 1.08
CA THR A 29 6.61 -9.14 1.76
C THR A 29 7.40 -8.18 0.87
N GLY A 30 6.90 -6.96 0.71
CA GLY A 30 7.45 -5.96 -0.21
C GLY A 30 6.80 -5.95 -1.59
N GLU A 31 5.83 -6.84 -1.84
CA GLU A 31 5.16 -6.97 -3.14
C GLU A 31 3.66 -6.69 -3.04
N ALA A 32 3.03 -6.58 -4.22
CA ALA A 32 1.59 -6.35 -4.33
C ALA A 32 0.94 -7.14 -5.50
N ALA A 33 -0.31 -7.55 -5.29
CA ALA A 33 -1.16 -8.20 -6.31
C ALA A 33 -2.46 -7.41 -6.53
N VAL A 34 -3.14 -7.65 -7.66
CA VAL A 34 -4.37 -6.93 -8.05
C VAL A 34 -5.55 -7.87 -8.17
N THR A 35 -6.71 -7.43 -7.70
CA THR A 35 -8.02 -8.02 -8.00
C THR A 35 -8.97 -6.95 -8.50
N THR A 36 -10.16 -7.34 -8.95
CA THR A 36 -11.27 -6.39 -9.14
C THR A 36 -11.66 -5.77 -7.78
N ALA A 37 -12.54 -4.78 -7.82
CA ALA A 37 -13.01 -4.09 -6.63
C ALA A 37 -14.22 -4.76 -5.96
N GLY A 38 -14.73 -5.87 -6.52
CA GLY A 38 -16.02 -6.44 -6.15
C GLY A 38 -17.13 -5.39 -6.28
N ASP A 39 -17.91 -5.20 -5.22
CA ASP A 39 -19.03 -4.26 -5.15
C ASP A 39 -18.62 -2.81 -4.87
N LEU A 40 -17.33 -2.52 -4.68
CA LEU A 40 -16.86 -1.15 -4.41
C LEU A 40 -16.98 -0.26 -5.66
N PRO A 41 -17.22 1.05 -5.51
CA PRO A 41 -17.28 2.01 -6.62
C PRO A 41 -15.88 2.41 -7.12
N HIS A 42 -14.95 1.45 -7.20
CA HIS A 42 -13.54 1.65 -7.54
C HIS A 42 -13.11 0.70 -8.67
N ARG A 43 -11.96 0.97 -9.29
CA ARG A 43 -11.48 0.16 -10.44
C ARG A 43 -10.93 -1.20 -10.02
N GLY A 44 -10.31 -1.28 -8.85
CA GLY A 44 -9.75 -2.52 -8.32
C GLY A 44 -9.22 -2.34 -6.90
N VAL A 45 -8.69 -3.43 -6.35
CA VAL A 45 -8.02 -3.44 -5.05
C VAL A 45 -6.61 -3.99 -5.24
N ILE A 46 -5.64 -3.29 -4.67
CA ILE A 46 -4.24 -3.69 -4.64
C ILE A 46 -3.94 -4.28 -3.26
N HIS A 47 -3.55 -5.55 -3.24
CA HIS A 47 -3.23 -6.32 -2.04
C HIS A 47 -1.73 -6.25 -1.79
N ALA A 48 -1.31 -5.20 -1.09
CA ALA A 48 0.09 -4.98 -0.70
C ALA A 48 0.44 -5.74 0.59
N VAL A 49 1.62 -6.36 0.63
CA VAL A 49 2.12 -7.07 1.81
C VAL A 49 3.29 -6.31 2.43
N GLY A 50 3.01 -5.50 3.45
CA GLY A 50 4.05 -4.86 4.26
C GLY A 50 4.64 -5.79 5.34
N PRO A 51 5.82 -5.45 5.89
CA PRO A 51 6.50 -6.24 6.91
C PRO A 51 5.86 -6.13 8.29
N ARG A 52 6.19 -7.07 9.18
CA ARG A 52 5.96 -6.95 10.63
C ARG A 52 7.23 -6.51 11.35
N GLN A 53 7.06 -5.84 12.49
CA GLN A 53 8.19 -5.48 13.34
C GLN A 53 8.95 -6.74 13.81
N GLY A 54 10.26 -6.75 13.58
CA GLY A 54 11.14 -7.86 13.89
C GLY A 54 11.41 -8.81 12.72
N GLU A 55 10.83 -8.56 11.53
CA GLU A 55 11.16 -9.29 10.30
C GLU A 55 12.49 -8.83 9.67
N GLY A 56 13.06 -7.71 10.16
CA GLY A 56 14.27 -7.09 9.63
C GLY A 56 14.02 -6.31 8.33
N ASP A 57 14.84 -5.30 8.07
CA ASP A 57 14.73 -4.41 6.90
C ASP A 57 13.30 -3.87 6.68
N GLU A 58 12.59 -3.55 7.77
CA GLU A 58 11.17 -3.17 7.72
C GLU A 58 10.94 -1.92 6.89
N GLU A 59 11.88 -0.97 6.92
CA GLU A 59 11.79 0.23 6.09
C GLU A 59 11.83 -0.13 4.60
N GLU A 60 12.85 -0.86 4.15
CA GLU A 60 13.02 -1.23 2.74
C GLU A 60 11.89 -2.12 2.23
N LYS A 61 11.46 -3.10 3.04
CA LYS A 61 10.33 -3.97 2.69
C LYS A 61 9.03 -3.18 2.56
N LEU A 62 8.79 -2.20 3.43
CA LEU A 62 7.60 -1.37 3.33
C LEU A 62 7.68 -0.40 2.15
N THR A 63 8.87 0.17 1.88
CA THR A 63 9.15 0.97 0.68
C THR A 63 8.81 0.19 -0.58
N GLY A 64 9.27 -1.06 -0.67
CA GLY A 64 8.92 -1.98 -1.76
C GLY A 64 7.42 -2.20 -1.90
N ALA A 65 6.72 -2.47 -0.78
CA ALA A 65 5.28 -2.71 -0.82
C ALA A 65 4.48 -1.49 -1.32
N VAL A 66 4.93 -0.28 -0.98
CA VAL A 66 4.33 0.97 -1.47
C VAL A 66 4.63 1.17 -2.94
N ALA A 67 5.89 1.06 -3.36
CA ALA A 67 6.30 1.22 -4.76
C ALA A 67 5.58 0.21 -5.66
N ALA A 68 5.61 -1.08 -5.31
CA ALA A 68 4.91 -2.14 -6.02
C ALA A 68 3.40 -1.86 -6.13
N SER A 69 2.79 -1.24 -5.11
CA SER A 69 1.37 -0.87 -5.20
C SER A 69 1.11 0.19 -6.26
N LEU A 70 1.99 1.18 -6.38
CA LEU A 70 1.89 2.24 -7.40
C LEU A 70 2.23 1.70 -8.80
N ASP A 71 3.20 0.79 -8.89
CA ASP A 71 3.53 0.09 -10.15
C ASP A 71 2.33 -0.71 -10.65
N ARG A 72 1.67 -1.48 -9.78
CA ARG A 72 0.44 -2.20 -10.13
C ARG A 72 -0.68 -1.26 -10.58
N ALA A 73 -0.81 -0.10 -9.96
CA ALA A 73 -1.78 0.90 -10.39
C ALA A 73 -1.44 1.45 -11.79
N ALA A 74 -0.17 1.75 -12.04
CA ALA A 74 0.33 2.24 -13.33
C ALA A 74 0.15 1.20 -14.45
N GLU A 75 0.52 -0.06 -14.20
CA GLU A 75 0.32 -1.20 -15.12
C GLU A 75 -1.16 -1.37 -15.53
N ASN A 76 -2.09 -1.05 -14.63
CA ASN A 76 -3.53 -1.09 -14.88
C ASN A 76 -4.11 0.23 -15.43
N GLY A 77 -3.26 1.24 -15.70
CA GLY A 77 -3.67 2.54 -16.24
C GLY A 77 -4.53 3.36 -15.26
N TRP A 78 -4.30 3.22 -13.96
CA TRP A 78 -5.02 3.97 -12.93
C TRP A 78 -4.27 5.25 -12.57
N SER A 79 -5.02 6.33 -12.34
CA SER A 79 -4.43 7.64 -12.07
C SER A 79 -4.36 8.02 -10.60
N SER A 80 -5.07 7.30 -9.73
CA SER A 80 -5.13 7.62 -8.29
C SER A 80 -5.15 6.38 -7.41
N VAL A 81 -4.43 6.41 -6.30
CA VAL A 81 -4.34 5.32 -5.32
C VAL A 81 -4.58 5.85 -3.91
N ALA A 82 -5.40 5.15 -3.13
CA ALA A 82 -5.57 5.39 -1.70
C ALA A 82 -4.85 4.29 -0.91
N LEU A 83 -3.89 4.67 -0.08
CA LEU A 83 -3.05 3.79 0.73
C LEU A 83 -3.41 3.96 2.22
N PRO A 84 -3.71 2.89 2.97
CA PRO A 84 -3.82 2.99 4.42
C PRO A 84 -2.44 3.04 5.08
N ALA A 85 -2.39 3.17 6.41
CA ALA A 85 -1.19 3.01 7.20
C ALA A 85 -0.70 1.53 7.23
N ILE A 86 -0.12 1.06 6.13
CA ILE A 86 0.42 -0.31 5.99
C ILE A 86 1.52 -0.52 7.04
N SER A 87 1.51 -1.67 7.71
CA SER A 87 2.46 -2.08 8.76
C SER A 87 2.46 -1.28 10.08
N ALA A 88 1.91 -0.07 10.12
CA ALA A 88 1.89 0.78 11.32
C ALA A 88 0.90 0.32 12.40
N GLY A 89 -0.15 -0.42 12.02
CA GLY A 89 -1.17 -0.91 12.96
C GLY A 89 -0.76 -2.20 13.69
N ILE A 90 -1.52 -3.27 13.50
CA ILE A 90 -1.30 -4.58 14.17
C ILE A 90 0.07 -5.22 13.90
N PHE A 91 0.82 -4.73 12.91
CA PHE A 91 2.17 -5.21 12.56
C PHE A 91 3.27 -4.48 13.32
N GLY A 92 2.93 -3.38 14.01
CA GLY A 92 3.76 -2.75 15.04
C GLY A 92 5.06 -2.09 14.55
N VAL A 93 5.21 -1.85 13.23
CA VAL A 93 6.38 -1.15 12.71
C VAL A 93 6.33 0.32 13.18
N PRO A 94 7.41 0.88 13.74
CA PRO A 94 7.41 2.23 14.29
C PRO A 94 6.92 3.28 13.29
N TYR A 95 6.12 4.23 13.75
CA TYR A 95 5.51 5.26 12.88
C TYR A 95 6.54 6.04 12.07
N ALA A 96 7.68 6.40 12.67
CA ALA A 96 8.76 7.08 11.95
C ALA A 96 9.37 6.24 10.82
N VAL A 97 9.45 4.91 10.99
CA VAL A 97 9.91 3.98 9.95
C VAL A 97 8.86 3.88 8.84
N CYS A 98 7.59 3.72 9.22
CA CYS A 98 6.48 3.69 8.27
C CYS A 98 6.39 4.97 7.43
N ALA A 99 6.48 6.13 8.07
CA ALA A 99 6.42 7.42 7.41
C ALA A 99 7.52 7.60 6.36
N ARG A 100 8.78 7.29 6.71
CA ARG A 100 9.89 7.32 5.74
C ARG A 100 9.66 6.36 4.58
N ALA A 101 9.23 5.13 4.87
CA ALA A 101 8.97 4.13 3.85
C ALA A 101 7.83 4.52 2.88
N TYR A 102 6.78 5.19 3.38
CA TYR A 102 5.70 5.68 2.52
C TYR A 102 6.19 6.73 1.52
N VAL A 103 6.98 7.69 1.98
CA VAL A 103 7.57 8.73 1.12
C VAL A 103 8.57 8.12 0.13
N ALA A 104 9.51 7.33 0.64
CA ALA A 104 10.52 6.66 -0.19
C ALA A 104 9.90 5.72 -1.24
N GLY A 105 8.78 5.07 -0.93
CA GLY A 105 8.09 4.19 -1.89
C GLY A 105 7.41 4.97 -3.02
N VAL A 106 6.86 6.14 -2.71
CA VAL A 106 6.32 7.06 -3.73
C VAL A 106 7.46 7.61 -4.59
N GLU A 107 8.55 8.08 -3.97
CA GLU A 107 9.74 8.57 -4.68
C GLU A 107 10.31 7.52 -5.63
N ARG A 108 10.54 6.29 -5.13
CA ARG A 108 11.02 5.16 -5.94
C ARG A 108 10.15 4.93 -7.17
N HIS A 109 8.83 4.88 -7.00
CA HIS A 109 7.92 4.71 -8.13
C HIS A 109 8.04 5.85 -9.16
N LEU A 110 8.13 7.10 -8.71
CA LEU A 110 8.26 8.25 -9.60
C LEU A 110 9.60 8.26 -10.36
N GLU A 111 10.68 7.84 -9.70
CA GLU A 111 12.01 7.72 -10.31
C GLU A 111 12.07 6.60 -11.36
N GLU A 112 11.49 5.43 -11.02
CA GLU A 112 11.51 4.25 -11.88
C GLU A 112 10.46 4.31 -13.01
N SER A 113 9.36 5.05 -12.79
CA SER A 113 8.26 5.23 -13.75
C SER A 113 7.90 6.71 -13.99
N PRO A 114 8.75 7.52 -14.65
CA PRO A 114 8.50 8.95 -14.85
C PRO A 114 7.26 9.29 -15.68
N GLU A 115 6.81 8.36 -16.54
CA GLU A 115 5.61 8.49 -17.38
C GLU A 115 4.36 7.84 -16.73
N SER A 116 4.43 7.53 -15.43
CA SER A 116 3.33 6.90 -14.71
C SER A 116 2.03 7.71 -14.83
N PRO A 117 0.87 7.06 -15.07
CA PRO A 117 -0.42 7.74 -15.04
C PRO A 117 -0.84 8.13 -13.61
N VAL A 118 -0.19 7.57 -12.58
CA VAL A 118 -0.52 7.81 -11.18
C VAL A 118 -0.06 9.22 -10.79
N ASN A 119 -1.02 10.09 -10.49
CA ASN A 119 -0.76 11.50 -10.15
C ASN A 119 -1.44 11.96 -8.85
N ASP A 120 -2.22 11.08 -8.21
CA ASP A 120 -2.88 11.34 -6.92
C ASP A 120 -2.67 10.13 -6.00
N VAL A 121 -1.88 10.32 -4.95
CA VAL A 121 -1.66 9.31 -3.90
C VAL A 121 -2.22 9.87 -2.60
N ARG A 122 -3.19 9.17 -2.00
CA ARG A 122 -3.82 9.57 -0.74
C ARG A 122 -3.45 8.61 0.37
N LEU A 123 -2.74 9.11 1.39
CA LEU A 123 -2.50 8.35 2.60
C LEU A 123 -3.70 8.49 3.55
N CYS A 124 -4.49 7.42 3.69
CA CYS A 124 -5.70 7.36 4.51
C CYS A 124 -5.36 6.95 5.95
N LEU A 125 -4.99 7.93 6.77
CA LEU A 125 -4.72 7.76 8.19
C LEU A 125 -6.02 7.88 9.01
N PHE A 126 -6.17 7.05 10.05
CA PHE A 126 -7.32 7.10 10.95
C PHE A 126 -6.94 7.82 12.26
N ARG A 127 -7.80 8.70 12.76
CA ARG A 127 -7.54 9.39 14.04
C ARG A 127 -7.88 8.48 15.22
N PRO A 128 -6.99 8.34 16.22
CA PRO A 128 -6.20 9.43 16.80
C PRO A 128 -4.68 9.34 16.58
N ASP A 129 -4.20 8.85 15.42
CA ASP A 129 -2.76 8.73 15.18
C ASP A 129 -2.12 10.08 14.77
N ASP A 130 -2.24 11.11 15.62
CA ASP A 130 -1.58 12.42 15.44
C ASP A 130 -0.05 12.26 15.30
N GLU A 131 0.52 11.25 15.96
CA GLU A 131 1.95 10.92 15.86
C GLU A 131 2.34 10.38 14.48
N LEU A 132 1.52 9.51 13.88
CA LEU A 132 1.78 9.01 12.53
C LEU A 132 1.59 10.12 11.49
N LEU A 133 0.54 10.94 11.65
CA LEU A 133 0.32 12.09 10.79
C LEU A 133 1.53 13.04 10.85
N SER A 134 1.96 13.41 12.06
CA SER A 134 3.13 14.27 12.26
C SER A 134 4.40 13.63 11.67
N ALA A 135 4.59 12.32 11.82
CA ALA A 135 5.74 11.62 11.25
C ALA A 135 5.75 11.67 9.72
N VAL A 136 4.57 11.51 9.08
CA VAL A 136 4.43 11.60 7.62
C VAL A 136 4.66 13.03 7.14
N GLU A 137 4.09 14.03 7.81
CA GLU A 137 4.30 15.44 7.47
C GLU A 137 5.80 15.79 7.52
N ASN A 138 6.49 15.40 8.59
CA ASN A 138 7.95 15.60 8.71
C ASN A 138 8.74 14.86 7.62
N ALA A 139 8.32 13.64 7.24
CA ALA A 139 8.99 12.87 6.20
C ALA A 139 8.82 13.51 4.81
N LEU A 140 7.63 14.04 4.51
CA LEU A 140 7.36 14.77 3.28
C LEU A 140 8.19 16.06 3.21
N GLU A 141 8.32 16.79 4.31
CA GLU A 141 9.16 18.01 4.37
C GLU A 141 10.66 17.72 4.18
N ALA A 142 11.10 16.50 4.47
CA ALA A 142 12.51 16.11 4.36
C ALA A 142 12.90 15.50 2.99
N GLY A 143 11.91 14.98 2.23
CA GLY A 143 12.12 14.27 0.96
C GLY A 143 11.98 15.13 -0.31
N PHE A 144 11.46 16.36 -0.19
CA PHE A 144 11.28 17.30 -1.31
C PHE A 144 12.16 18.56 -1.19
#